data_AF-A0A846X3I4-F1
#
_entry.id   AF-A0A846X3I4-F1
#
_cell.length_a   1.000
_cell.length_b   1.000
_cell.length_c   1.000
_cell.angle_alpha   90.00
_cell.angle_beta   90.00
_cell.angle_gamma   90.00
#
_symmetry.space_group_name_H-M   'P 1'
#
loop_
_entity.id
_entity.type
_entity.pdbx_description
1 polymer ?
#
loop_
_entity_poly.entity_id
_entity_poly.type
_entity_poly.pdbx_seq_one_letter_code
_entity_poly.pdbx_strand_id
1 'polypeptide(L)'
;MSVLDIGAGDYQAWQKRVGGTFDVMNIYRPDAGLVIHDEGKIIGLPLNRRASLLLWVHNSPFRGVDTIMGECLIVGAPDDEGETQSCPAELLESLTRPHGEWRYEVKVHGEPGWHGNQIVHSNVWDAYNDGLALAERWLRVIDVRVVPVAA
;
A
#
# COMPACT_ATOMS: atom_id res chain seq x y z
N MET A 1 -3.08 12.95 2.28
CA MET A 1 -3.45 12.17 1.08
C MET A 1 -4.59 12.91 0.42
N SER A 2 -4.64 12.93 -0.90
CA SER A 2 -5.68 13.60 -1.68
C SER A 2 -6.27 12.62 -2.68
N VAL A 3 -7.55 12.77 -2.99
CA VAL A 3 -8.22 12.04 -4.07
C VAL A 3 -8.16 12.91 -5.32
N LEU A 4 -7.85 12.29 -6.45
CA LEU A 4 -7.75 12.95 -7.75
C LEU A 4 -8.71 12.25 -8.71
N ASP A 5 -9.40 13.03 -9.52
CA ASP A 5 -10.14 12.55 -10.68
C ASP A 5 -9.24 12.69 -11.91
N ILE A 6 -8.92 11.57 -12.55
CA ILE A 6 -8.05 11.49 -13.72
C ILE A 6 -8.82 10.74 -14.79
N GLY A 7 -8.91 11.34 -15.98
CA GLY A 7 -9.59 10.71 -17.11
C GLY A 7 -8.96 9.37 -17.49
N ALA A 8 -9.79 8.42 -17.91
CA ALA A 8 -9.33 7.14 -18.41
C ALA A 8 -8.31 7.34 -19.55
N GLY A 9 -7.20 6.60 -19.49
CA GLY A 9 -6.11 6.70 -20.48
C GLY A 9 -5.24 7.96 -20.39
N ASP A 10 -5.47 8.89 -19.44
CA ASP A 10 -4.63 10.07 -19.24
C ASP A 10 -3.35 9.74 -18.46
N TYR A 11 -2.45 8.98 -19.09
CA TYR A 11 -1.15 8.63 -18.54
C TYR A 11 -0.23 9.86 -18.35
N GLN A 12 -0.50 10.96 -19.06
CA GLN A 12 0.26 12.21 -18.89
C GLN A 12 -0.05 12.86 -17.54
N ALA A 13 -1.29 12.77 -17.05
CA ALA A 13 -1.61 13.18 -15.69
C ALA A 13 -0.85 12.34 -14.66
N TRP A 14 -0.64 11.05 -14.90
CA TRP A 14 0.15 10.19 -14.02
C TRP A 14 1.61 10.59 -14.02
N GLN A 15 2.22 10.76 -15.20
CA GLN A 15 3.59 11.23 -15.37
C GLN A 15 3.82 12.56 -14.66
N LYS A 16 2.91 13.52 -14.87
CA LYS A 16 2.96 14.83 -14.20
C LYS A 16 2.91 14.70 -12.68
N ARG A 17 2.12 13.75 -12.17
CA ARG A 17 1.96 13.54 -10.73
C ARG A 17 3.17 12.86 -10.11
N VAL A 18 3.74 11.83 -10.72
CA VAL A 18 4.93 11.16 -10.17
C VAL A 18 6.23 11.90 -10.51
N GLY A 19 6.19 12.84 -11.45
CA GLY A 19 7.29 13.74 -11.79
C GLY A 19 8.17 13.26 -12.94
N GLY A 20 7.70 12.37 -13.81
CA GLY A 20 8.49 11.82 -14.91
C GLY A 20 7.88 10.57 -15.53
N THR A 21 8.71 9.73 -16.14
CA THR A 21 8.29 8.37 -16.54
C THR A 21 7.90 7.57 -15.30
N PHE A 22 6.97 6.64 -15.48
CA PHE A 22 6.43 5.87 -14.37
C PHE A 22 6.54 4.38 -14.61
N ASP A 23 6.58 3.65 -13.50
CA ASP A 23 6.35 2.22 -13.42
C ASP A 23 5.16 1.96 -12.49
N VAL A 24 4.58 0.77 -12.57
CA VAL A 24 3.45 0.35 -11.74
C VAL A 24 3.83 -0.89 -10.93
N MET A 25 3.92 -0.73 -9.62
CA MET A 25 4.12 -1.85 -8.71
C MET A 25 2.78 -2.39 -8.24
N ASN A 26 2.53 -3.68 -8.50
CA ASN A 26 1.31 -4.33 -8.03
C ASN A 26 1.33 -4.51 -6.52
N ILE A 27 0.19 -4.24 -5.89
CA ILE A 27 -0.11 -4.59 -4.51
C ILE A 27 -1.34 -5.49 -4.48
N TYR A 28 -1.40 -6.36 -3.48
CA TYR A 28 -2.44 -7.36 -3.35
C TYR A 28 -3.16 -7.22 -2.01
N ARG A 29 -4.45 -7.54 -2.01
CA ARG A 29 -5.34 -7.48 -0.83
C ARG A 29 -5.62 -6.04 -0.34
N PRO A 30 -6.31 -5.21 -1.14
CA PRO A 30 -6.92 -5.54 -2.45
C PRO A 30 -5.96 -5.41 -3.63
N ASP A 31 -6.37 -5.94 -4.78
CA ASP A 31 -5.62 -5.81 -6.03
C ASP A 31 -5.65 -4.35 -6.50
N ALA A 32 -4.46 -3.74 -6.58
CA ALA A 32 -4.25 -2.35 -6.94
C ALA A 32 -2.83 -2.14 -7.48
N GLY A 33 -2.60 -0.98 -8.08
CA GLY A 33 -1.30 -0.53 -8.58
C GLY A 33 -0.78 0.69 -7.82
N LEU A 34 0.50 0.69 -7.50
CA LEU A 34 1.25 1.87 -7.05
C LEU A 34 1.98 2.45 -8.26
N VAL A 35 1.50 3.56 -8.80
CA VAL A 35 2.20 4.29 -9.87
C VAL A 35 3.28 5.14 -9.23
N ILE A 36 4.52 4.95 -9.65
CA ILE A 36 5.72 5.54 -9.05
C ILE A 36 6.64 6.09 -10.13
N HIS A 37 7.54 6.99 -9.77
CA HIS A 37 8.58 7.43 -10.70
C HIS A 37 9.55 6.29 -10.98
N ASP A 38 9.72 5.94 -12.26
CA ASP A 38 10.54 4.80 -12.71
C ASP A 38 12.01 4.94 -12.25
N GLU A 39 12.62 6.10 -12.52
CA GLU A 39 14.00 6.40 -12.12
C GLU A 39 14.15 6.99 -10.70
N GLY A 40 13.10 6.98 -9.86
CA GLY A 40 13.05 7.76 -8.62
C GLY A 40 14.21 7.49 -7.66
N LYS A 41 14.70 6.26 -7.60
CA LYS A 41 15.89 5.88 -6.81
C LYS A 41 17.20 6.36 -7.41
N ILE A 42 17.31 6.32 -8.75
CA ILE A 42 18.52 6.72 -9.49
C ILE A 42 18.75 8.23 -9.35
N ILE A 43 17.68 9.01 -9.46
CA ILE A 43 17.75 10.48 -9.37
C ILE A 43 17.67 11.01 -7.93
N GLY A 44 17.54 10.13 -6.94
CA GLY A 44 17.55 10.49 -5.52
C GLY A 44 16.31 11.24 -5.03
N LEU A 45 15.11 10.88 -5.52
CA LEU A 45 13.85 11.39 -4.97
C LEU A 45 13.72 11.01 -3.48
N PRO A 46 12.98 11.80 -2.66
CA PRO A 46 12.83 11.52 -1.24
C PRO A 46 12.05 10.22 -0.98
N LEU A 47 12.38 9.52 0.12
CA LEU A 47 11.66 8.31 0.53
C LEU A 47 10.19 8.61 0.80
N ASN A 48 9.31 7.86 0.14
CA ASN A 48 7.88 7.87 0.45
C ASN A 48 7.56 6.74 1.42
N ARG A 49 7.64 7.05 2.72
CA ARG A 49 7.41 6.08 3.79
C ARG A 49 6.03 5.44 3.70
N ARG A 50 4.99 6.23 3.40
CA ARG A 50 3.61 5.73 3.30
C ARG A 50 3.43 4.75 2.13
N ALA A 51 3.94 5.09 0.95
CA ALA A 51 3.90 4.18 -0.20
C ALA A 51 4.75 2.91 0.03
N SER A 52 5.89 3.03 0.71
CA SER A 52 6.71 1.87 1.07
C SER A 52 6.00 0.94 2.06
N LEU A 53 5.33 1.49 3.09
CA LEU A 53 4.50 0.70 4.00
C LEU A 53 3.38 -0.04 3.26
N LEU A 54 2.71 0.62 2.30
CA LEU A 54 1.70 -0.03 1.46
C LEU A 54 2.28 -1.18 0.65
N LEU A 55 3.40 -0.95 -0.05
CA LEU A 55 4.09 -1.99 -0.82
C LEU A 55 4.40 -3.20 0.06
N TRP A 56 4.97 -2.97 1.24
CA TRP A 56 5.41 -4.06 2.12
C TRP A 56 4.28 -4.85 2.80
N VAL A 57 3.17 -4.20 3.11
CA VAL A 57 2.01 -4.89 3.70
C VAL A 57 1.31 -5.71 2.62
N HIS A 58 1.06 -5.09 1.48
CA HIS A 58 0.22 -5.65 0.42
C HIS A 58 1.00 -6.49 -0.60
N ASN A 59 2.33 -6.41 -0.61
CA ASN A 59 3.23 -7.24 -1.43
C ASN A 59 4.48 -7.63 -0.62
N SER A 60 4.30 -8.63 0.26
CA SER A 60 5.29 -9.04 1.26
C SER A 60 6.67 -9.46 0.74
N PRO A 61 6.84 -10.01 -0.47
CA PRO A 61 8.16 -10.24 -1.07
C PRO A 61 9.06 -9.00 -1.18
N PHE A 62 8.50 -7.79 -1.19
CA PHE A 62 9.28 -6.55 -1.26
C PHE A 62 9.82 -6.06 0.09
N ARG A 63 9.43 -6.70 1.21
CA ARG A 63 9.90 -6.33 2.56
C ARG A 63 11.42 -6.44 2.64
N GLY A 64 12.09 -5.35 2.98
CA GLY A 64 13.55 -5.29 3.08
C GLY A 64 14.29 -5.41 1.74
N VAL A 65 13.56 -5.52 0.62
CA VAL A 65 14.12 -5.61 -0.73
C VAL A 65 14.02 -4.26 -1.44
N ASP A 66 12.89 -3.57 -1.28
CA ASP A 66 12.66 -2.34 -2.03
C ASP A 66 11.87 -1.26 -1.28
N THR A 67 12.00 -0.01 -1.70
CA THR A 67 11.30 1.17 -1.17
C THR A 67 10.81 2.07 -2.30
N ILE A 68 9.71 2.79 -2.04
CA ILE A 68 9.17 3.77 -2.98
C ILE A 68 9.80 5.15 -2.73
N MET A 69 10.32 5.77 -3.80
CA MET A 69 10.88 7.11 -3.79
C MET A 69 9.99 8.07 -4.59
N GLY A 70 9.76 9.28 -4.08
CA GLY A 70 8.95 10.30 -4.74
C GLY A 70 7.45 10.21 -4.47
N GLU A 71 6.67 11.00 -5.20
CA GLU A 71 5.20 10.91 -5.13
C GLU A 71 4.71 9.57 -5.69
N CYS A 72 3.55 9.13 -5.21
CA CYS A 72 2.94 7.87 -5.60
C CYS A 72 1.44 8.06 -5.78
N LEU A 73 0.90 7.49 -6.85
CA LEU A 73 -0.55 7.34 -7.06
C LEU A 73 -0.97 5.90 -6.77
N ILE A 74 -2.20 5.74 -6.32
CA ILE A 74 -2.83 4.43 -6.12
C ILE A 74 -3.97 4.31 -7.12
N VAL A 75 -3.94 3.26 -7.93
CA VAL A 75 -4.95 2.94 -8.96
C VAL A 75 -5.48 1.53 -8.75
N GLY A 76 -6.62 1.19 -9.35
CA GLY A 76 -7.11 -0.19 -9.37
C GLY A 76 -6.28 -1.07 -10.28
N ALA A 77 -6.35 -2.38 -10.07
CA ALA A 77 -5.82 -3.34 -11.05
C ALA A 77 -6.51 -3.13 -12.42
N PRO A 78 -5.79 -3.31 -13.54
CA PRO A 78 -6.41 -3.19 -14.85
C PRO A 78 -7.52 -4.24 -15.02
N ASP A 79 -8.52 -3.94 -15.84
CA ASP A 79 -9.52 -4.92 -16.24
C ASP A 79 -8.99 -5.91 -17.30
N ASP A 80 -9.86 -6.80 -17.79
CA ASP A 80 -9.51 -7.83 -18.77
C ASP A 80 -9.05 -7.25 -20.12
N GLU A 81 -9.33 -5.97 -20.39
CA GLU A 81 -8.89 -5.25 -21.59
C GLU A 81 -7.59 -4.47 -21.36
N GLY A 82 -7.07 -4.47 -20.13
CA GLY A 82 -5.88 -3.73 -19.73
C GLY A 82 -6.16 -2.28 -19.34
N GLU A 83 -7.44 -1.89 -19.22
CA GLU A 83 -7.83 -0.51 -18.95
C GLU A 83 -7.70 -0.18 -17.47
N THR A 84 -7.23 1.04 -17.22
CA THR A 84 -6.93 1.54 -15.87
C THR A 84 -8.20 1.71 -15.05
N GLN A 85 -8.21 1.20 -13.82
CA GLN A 85 -9.38 1.26 -12.93
C GLN A 85 -9.19 2.25 -11.77
N SER A 86 -10.31 2.65 -11.17
CA SER A 86 -10.29 3.43 -9.92
C SER A 86 -9.67 2.63 -8.77
N CYS A 87 -9.03 3.34 -7.84
CA CYS A 87 -8.53 2.74 -6.59
C CYS A 87 -9.66 1.96 -5.88
N PRO A 88 -9.41 0.72 -5.37
CA PRO A 88 -10.43 -0.06 -4.69
C PRO A 88 -11.04 0.71 -3.52
N ALA A 89 -12.38 0.67 -3.41
CA ALA A 89 -13.12 1.46 -2.44
C ALA A 89 -12.68 1.19 -0.99
N GLU A 90 -12.37 -0.07 -0.64
CA GLU A 90 -11.91 -0.44 0.70
C GLU A 90 -10.54 0.17 1.05
N LEU A 91 -9.63 0.27 0.06
CA LEU A 91 -8.32 0.88 0.23
C LEU A 91 -8.47 2.40 0.32
N LEU A 92 -9.27 2.99 -0.54
CA LEU A 92 -9.58 4.42 -0.51
C LEU A 92 -10.18 4.83 0.85
N GLU A 93 -11.17 4.10 1.33
CA GLU A 93 -11.79 4.34 2.64
C GLU A 93 -10.74 4.23 3.75
N SER A 94 -9.96 3.16 3.77
CA SER A 94 -8.96 2.93 4.81
C SER A 94 -7.91 4.04 4.90
N LEU A 95 -7.47 4.55 3.76
CA LEU A 95 -6.40 5.54 3.69
C LEU A 95 -6.86 6.99 3.87
N THR A 96 -8.15 7.26 3.67
CA THR A 96 -8.72 8.61 3.78
C THR A 96 -9.61 8.83 5.00
N ARG A 97 -9.96 7.76 5.75
CA ARG A 97 -10.76 7.86 6.96
C ARG A 97 -10.07 8.80 7.99
N PRO A 98 -10.70 9.94 8.37
CA PRO A 98 -10.07 10.92 9.27
C PRO A 98 -9.88 10.40 10.70
N HIS A 99 -10.84 9.59 11.17
CA HIS A 99 -10.87 9.00 12.50
C HIS A 99 -11.31 7.54 12.37
N GLY A 100 -10.46 6.60 12.76
CA GLY A 100 -10.77 5.19 12.73
C GLY A 100 -9.85 4.41 13.65
N GLU A 101 -10.39 3.38 14.27
CA GLU A 101 -9.61 2.42 15.04
C GLU A 101 -9.16 1.29 14.13
N TRP A 102 -7.87 0.99 14.16
CA TRP A 102 -7.22 0.01 13.29
C TRP A 102 -6.44 -0.98 14.12
N ARG A 103 -6.42 -2.24 13.68
CA ARG A 103 -5.50 -3.26 14.21
C ARG A 103 -4.81 -3.96 13.06
N TYR A 104 -3.60 -4.45 13.32
CA TYR A 104 -2.96 -5.37 12.41
C TYR A 104 -3.24 -6.81 12.83
N GLU A 105 -3.28 -7.68 11.84
CA GLU A 105 -3.30 -9.12 12.01
C GLU A 105 -2.15 -9.72 11.20
N VAL A 106 -1.63 -10.85 11.68
CA VAL A 106 -0.52 -11.55 11.04
C VAL A 106 -0.94 -12.94 10.61
N LYS A 107 -0.38 -13.38 9.49
CA LYS A 107 -0.43 -14.78 9.06
C LYS A 107 0.92 -15.41 9.34
N VAL A 108 0.92 -16.58 9.96
CA VAL A 108 2.12 -17.27 10.43
C VAL A 108 2.34 -18.54 9.61
N HIS A 109 3.58 -18.83 9.24
CA HIS A 109 3.93 -20.05 8.54
C HIS A 109 3.54 -21.30 9.35
N GLY A 110 2.79 -22.20 8.71
CA GLY A 110 2.33 -23.46 9.30
C GLY A 110 1.07 -23.35 10.16
N GLU A 111 0.49 -22.15 10.30
CA GLU A 111 -0.73 -21.94 11.10
C GLU A 111 -1.91 -21.53 10.19
N PRO A 112 -3.12 -22.04 10.46
CA PRO A 112 -4.29 -21.69 9.68
C PRO A 112 -4.82 -20.31 10.10
N GLY A 113 -5.04 -19.44 9.11
CA GLY A 113 -5.78 -18.19 9.29
C GLY A 113 -4.95 -16.97 9.67
N TRP A 114 -5.63 -15.94 10.14
CA TRP A 114 -5.06 -14.66 10.58
C TRP A 114 -5.17 -14.55 12.10
N HIS A 115 -4.13 -13.98 12.72
CA HIS A 115 -4.04 -13.82 14.16
C HIS A 115 -3.94 -12.33 14.51
N GLY A 116 -4.89 -11.86 15.30
CA GLY A 116 -4.91 -10.48 15.81
C GLY A 116 -4.26 -10.33 17.19
N ASN A 117 -4.21 -9.08 17.64
CA ASN A 117 -3.83 -8.71 19.00
C ASN A 117 -4.88 -7.76 19.60
N GLN A 118 -4.63 -7.27 20.83
CA GLN A 118 -5.49 -6.28 21.51
C GLN A 118 -5.00 -4.84 21.32
N ILE A 119 -4.02 -4.61 20.43
CA ILE A 119 -3.47 -3.28 20.17
C ILE A 119 -4.36 -2.58 19.16
N VAL A 120 -4.78 -1.36 19.50
CA VAL A 120 -5.63 -0.52 18.67
C VAL A 120 -4.89 0.78 18.35
N HIS A 121 -4.88 1.15 17.08
CA HIS A 121 -4.26 2.36 16.55
C HIS A 121 -5.33 3.34 16.10
N SER A 122 -5.10 4.64 16.31
CA SER A 122 -6.01 5.71 15.88
C SER A 122 -5.89 6.07 14.40
N ASN A 123 -4.94 5.45 13.69
CA ASN A 123 -4.76 5.60 12.25
C ASN A 123 -4.15 4.34 11.62
N VAL A 124 -4.43 4.15 10.34
CA VAL A 124 -4.02 2.99 9.56
C VAL A 124 -2.50 2.88 9.40
N TRP A 125 -1.78 4.01 9.37
CA TRP A 125 -0.35 4.05 9.12
C TRP A 125 0.46 3.51 10.29
N ASP A 126 0.04 3.81 11.52
CA ASP A 126 0.65 3.25 12.73
C ASP A 126 0.40 1.74 12.81
N ALA A 127 -0.80 1.27 12.46
CA ALA A 127 -1.09 -0.15 12.37
C ALA A 127 -0.23 -0.86 11.31
N TYR A 128 -0.03 -0.25 10.13
CA TYR A 128 0.88 -0.79 9.10
C TYR A 128 2.32 -0.85 9.62
N ASN A 129 2.81 0.23 10.21
CA ASN A 129 4.16 0.31 10.75
C ASN A 129 4.41 -0.76 11.82
N ASP A 130 3.50 -0.89 12.78
CA ASP A 130 3.68 -1.82 13.90
C ASP A 130 3.51 -3.28 13.49
N GLY A 131 2.59 -3.56 12.56
CA GLY A 131 2.45 -4.89 11.97
C GLY A 131 3.70 -5.33 11.22
N LEU A 132 4.31 -4.43 10.44
CA LEU A 132 5.57 -4.69 9.76
C LEU A 132 6.74 -4.82 10.74
N ALA A 133 6.80 -3.98 11.77
CA ALA A 133 7.83 -4.07 12.79
C ALA A 133 7.73 -5.39 13.57
N LEU A 134 6.52 -5.92 13.80
CA LEU A 134 6.35 -7.26 14.34
C LEU A 134 6.86 -8.33 13.37
N ALA A 135 6.52 -8.23 12.08
CA ALA A 135 6.95 -9.18 11.06
C ALA A 135 8.48 -9.24 10.91
N GLU A 136 9.16 -8.10 11.08
CA GLU A 136 10.63 -8.02 11.07
C GLU A 136 11.26 -8.76 12.27
N ARG A 137 10.65 -8.65 13.46
CA ARG A 137 11.15 -9.31 14.67
C ARG A 137 10.76 -10.79 14.78
N TRP A 138 9.65 -11.18 14.16
CA TRP A 138 9.12 -12.53 14.22
C TRP A 138 9.06 -13.18 12.84
N LEU A 139 10.17 -13.81 12.45
CA LEU A 139 10.39 -14.38 11.12
C LEU A 139 9.39 -15.48 10.68
N ARG A 140 8.53 -15.99 11.58
CA ARG A 140 7.45 -16.90 11.19
C ARG A 140 6.26 -16.16 10.55
N VAL A 141 6.17 -14.84 10.71
CA VAL A 141 5.15 -14.02 10.06
C VAL A 141 5.43 -13.94 8.57
N ILE A 142 4.49 -14.43 7.76
CA ILE A 142 4.58 -14.42 6.30
C ILE A 142 3.77 -13.27 5.70
N ASP A 143 2.69 -12.86 6.34
CA ASP A 143 1.87 -11.73 5.89
C ASP A 143 1.33 -10.90 7.05
N VAL A 144 1.04 -9.65 6.73
CA VAL A 144 0.42 -8.66 7.59
C VAL A 144 -0.80 -8.13 6.85
N ARG A 145 -1.89 -7.91 7.56
CA ARG A 145 -3.00 -7.08 7.07
C ARG A 145 -3.41 -6.10 8.15
N VAL A 146 -4.01 -5.00 7.75
CA VAL A 146 -4.62 -4.04 8.68
C VAL A 146 -6.10 -4.00 8.41
N VAL A 147 -6.88 -4.10 9.48
CA VAL A 147 -8.33 -4.17 9.45
C VAL A 147 -8.92 -3.11 10.38
N PRO A 148 -10.09 -2.56 10.05
CA PRO A 148 -10.79 -1.68 10.99
C PRO A 148 -11.21 -2.49 12.21
N VAL A 149 -11.12 -1.88 13.39
CA VAL A 149 -11.79 -2.40 14.59
C VAL A 149 -13.28 -2.14 14.39
N ALA A 150 -14.08 -3.21 14.39
CA ALA A 150 -15.53 -3.07 14.33
C ALA A 150 -15.99 -2.21 15.53
N ALA A 151 -16.84 -1.22 15.25
CA ALA A 151 -17.53 -0.45 16.28
C ALA A 151 -18.56 -1.32 17.01
#